data_AF-A0A7X9CTB8-F1
#
_entry.id   AF-A0A7X9CTB8-F1
#
_cell.length_a   1.000
_cell.length_b   1.000
_cell.length_c   1.000
_cell.angle_alpha   90.00
_cell.angle_beta   90.00
_cell.angle_gamma   90.00
#
_symmetry.space_group_name_H-M   'P 1'
#
loop_
_entity.id
_entity.type
_entity.pdbx_description
1 polymer ?
#
loop_
_entity_poly.entity_id
_entity_poly.type
_entity_poly.pdbx_seq_one_letter_code
_entity_poly.pdbx_strand_id
1 'polypeptide(L)' 'MEKLVKCEYWREYLGLNGWVMFCSAGAYAKVFSRDEAEKIGCTEQQRTTCQKIMESNLGFGAVPEVEEAKEYSPKSNR' A
#
# COMPACT_ATOMS: atom_id res chain seq x y z
N MET A 1 14.10 4.60 15.41
CA MET A 1 14.30 3.82 14.17
C MET A 1 13.61 4.58 13.05
N GLU A 2 14.32 4.87 11.98
CA GLU A 2 13.71 5.47 10.78
C GLU A 2 12.88 4.40 10.08
N LYS A 3 11.66 4.72 9.64
CA LYS A 3 10.81 3.76 8.91
C LYS A 3 11.48 3.40 7.59
N LEU A 4 11.44 2.12 7.23
CA LEU A 4 11.92 1.65 5.92
C LEU A 4 11.17 2.33 4.76
N VAL A 5 9.88 2.65 4.97
CA VAL A 5 9.01 3.30 3.99
C VAL A 5 8.26 4.46 4.67
N LYS A 6 8.31 5.66 4.09
CA LYS A 6 7.66 6.89 4.61
C LYS A 6 6.24 7.05 4.08
N CYS A 7 5.48 5.97 4.03
CA CYS A 7 4.08 5.93 3.58
C CYS A 7 3.20 5.76 4.82
N GLU A 8 2.10 6.51 4.91
CA GLU A 8 1.19 6.42 6.06
C GLU A 8 0.60 5.01 6.26
N TYR A 9 0.45 4.28 5.15
CA TYR A 9 -0.07 2.91 5.12
C TYR A 9 0.98 1.82 5.39
N TRP A 10 2.26 2.20 5.52
CA TRP A 10 3.32 1.28 5.93
C TRP A 10 3.18 0.92 7.41
N ARG A 11 3.27 -0.38 7.70
CA ARG A 11 3.22 -0.93 9.06
C ARG A 11 4.47 -1.76 9.28
N GLU A 12 5.16 -1.43 10.36
CA GLU A 12 6.38 -2.11 10.80
C GLU A 12 6.30 -2.24 12.32
N TYR A 13 6.34 -3.47 12.82
CA TYR A 13 6.28 -3.75 14.25
C TYR A 13 6.94 -5.10 14.57
N LEU A 14 7.41 -5.25 15.81
CA LEU A 14 7.94 -6.50 16.32
C LEU A 14 6.78 -7.36 16.81
N GLY A 15 6.51 -8.48 16.13
CA GLY A 15 5.55 -9.49 16.56
C GLY A 15 6.21 -10.65 17.30
N LEU A 16 5.40 -11.64 17.71
CA LEU A 16 5.88 -12.84 18.41
C LEU A 16 6.90 -13.66 17.59
N ASN A 17 6.79 -13.62 16.26
CA ASN A 17 7.64 -14.37 15.33
C ASN A 17 8.72 -13.48 14.68
N GLY A 18 9.03 -12.33 15.27
CA GLY A 18 10.00 -11.37 14.73
C GLY A 18 9.33 -10.18 14.03
N TRP A 19 10.09 -9.51 13.17
CA TRP A 19 9.65 -8.30 12.49
C TRP A 19 8.53 -8.59 11.50
N VAL A 20 7.45 -7.82 11.62
CA VAL A 20 6.36 -7.79 10.66
C VAL A 20 6.41 -6.48 9.91
N MET A 21 6.42 -6.57 8.58
CA MET A 21 6.44 -5.45 7.66
C MET A 21 5.34 -5.66 6.62
N PHE A 22 4.37 -4.76 6.53
CA PHE A 22 3.32 -4.87 5.52
C PHE A 22 2.73 -3.52 5.13
N CYS A 23 2.14 -3.46 3.93
CA CYS A 23 1.40 -2.31 3.45
C CYS A 23 -0.10 -2.54 3.60
N SER A 24 -0.72 -1.76 4.49
CA SER A 24 -2.17 -1.88 4.75
C SER A 24 -3.03 -1.42 3.55
N ALA A 25 -2.55 -0.45 2.75
CA ALA A 25 -3.26 -0.06 1.52
C ALA A 25 -3.33 -1.22 0.52
N GLY A 26 -2.21 -1.92 0.30
CA GLY A 26 -2.17 -3.12 -0.54
C GLY A 26 -3.04 -4.23 0.02
N ALA A 27 -2.92 -4.54 1.32
CA ALA A 27 -3.69 -5.60 1.96
C ALA A 27 -5.22 -5.41 1.87
N TYR A 28 -5.68 -4.16 1.86
CA TYR A 28 -7.10 -3.82 1.82
C TYR A 28 -7.57 -3.28 0.45
N ALA A 29 -6.78 -3.46 -0.61
CA ALA A 29 -7.10 -2.99 -1.96
C ALA A 29 -7.53 -1.51 -1.99
N LYS A 30 -6.86 -0.64 -1.23
CA LYS A 30 -7.16 0.78 -1.22
C LYS A 30 -6.69 1.44 -2.52
N VAL A 31 -7.56 2.25 -3.09
CA VAL A 31 -7.32 3.01 -4.34
C VAL A 31 -7.12 4.48 -3.99
N PHE A 32 -6.10 5.10 -4.59
CA PHE A 32 -5.78 6.53 -4.42
C PHE A 32 -5.48 7.15 -5.77
N SER A 33 -5.74 8.44 -5.93
CA SER A 33 -5.12 9.18 -7.02
C SER A 33 -3.62 9.36 -6.75
N ARG A 34 -2.83 9.56 -7.80
CA ARG A 34 -1.38 9.80 -7.69
C ARG A 34 -1.07 10.96 -6.73
N ASP A 35 -1.78 12.07 -6.87
CA ASP A 35 -1.60 13.27 -6.06
C ASP A 35 -1.91 13.03 -4.58
N GLU A 36 -2.98 12.29 -4.27
CA GLU A 36 -3.32 11.91 -2.90
C GLU A 36 -2.27 10.99 -2.29
N ALA A 37 -1.83 9.99 -3.05
CA ALA A 37 -0.81 9.03 -2.62
C ALA A 37 0.52 9.73 -2.32
N GLU A 38 0.93 10.69 -3.16
CA GLU A 38 2.14 11.47 -2.95
C GLU A 38 2.06 12.38 -1.70
N LYS A 39 0.91 13.02 -1.45
CA LYS A 39 0.70 13.88 -0.26
C LYS A 39 0.84 13.13 1.06
N ILE A 40 0.45 11.86 1.11
CA ILE A 40 0.57 11.00 2.30
C ILE A 40 1.89 10.22 2.36
N GLY A 41 2.85 10.59 1.49
CA GLY A 41 4.18 10.02 1.43
C GLY A 41 4.27 8.69 0.68
N CYS A 42 3.15 8.11 0.23
CA CYS A 42 3.10 6.87 -0.55
C CYS A 42 3.45 7.14 -2.03
N THR A 43 4.67 7.62 -2.29
CA THR A 43 5.19 7.90 -3.64
C THR A 43 5.27 6.62 -4.49
N GLU A 44 5.41 6.77 -5.80
CA GLU A 44 5.54 5.65 -6.75
C GLU A 44 6.61 4.62 -6.31
N GLN A 45 7.79 5.11 -5.90
CA GLN A 45 8.87 4.28 -5.38
C GLN A 45 8.43 3.49 -4.13
N GLN A 46 7.71 4.14 -3.22
CA GLN A 46 7.24 3.49 -2.00
C GLN A 46 6.10 2.50 -2.26
N ARG A 47 5.18 2.82 -3.17
CA ARG A 47 4.12 1.89 -3.62
C ARG A 47 4.75 0.63 -4.24
N THR A 48 5.80 0.80 -5.04
CA THR A 48 6.58 -0.32 -5.61
C THR A 48 7.22 -1.18 -4.52
N THR A 49 7.86 -0.58 -3.52
CA THR A 49 8.43 -1.34 -2.39
C THR A 49 7.36 -2.06 -1.58
N CYS A 50 6.23 -1.40 -1.34
CA CYS A 50 5.08 -1.99 -0.66
C CYS A 50 4.59 -3.24 -1.38
N GLN A 51 4.40 -3.16 -2.71
CA GLN A 51 3.96 -4.29 -3.52
C GLN A 51 4.91 -5.47 -3.41
N LYS A 52 6.22 -5.26 -3.61
CA LYS A 52 7.23 -6.33 -3.53
C LYS A 52 7.25 -7.06 -2.19
N ILE A 53 7.08 -6.32 -1.10
CA ILE A 53 7.06 -6.93 0.25
C ILE A 53 5.76 -7.71 0.47
N MET A 54 4.63 -7.18 0.00
CA MET A 54 3.36 -7.89 0.06
C MET A 54 3.40 -9.18 -0.76
N GLU A 55 4.00 -9.15 -1.96
CA GLU A 55 4.18 -10.33 -2.81
C GLU A 55 5.08 -11.38 -2.13
N SER A 56 6.14 -10.93 -1.47
CA SER A 56 7.01 -11.82 -0.68
C SER A 56 6.30 -12.44 0.53
N ASN A 57 5.40 -11.72 1.18
CA ASN A 57 4.78 -12.16 2.42
C ASN A 57 3.50 -12.98 2.21
N LEU A 58 2.68 -12.61 1.21
CA LEU A 58 1.37 -13.22 0.95
C LEU A 58 1.35 -14.10 -0.30
N GLY A 59 2.35 -13.97 -1.18
CA GLY A 59 2.37 -14.57 -2.50
C GLY A 59 1.60 -13.74 -3.53
N PHE A 60 2.09 -13.73 -4.78
CA PHE A 60 1.57 -12.90 -5.87
C PHE A 60 0.05 -12.99 -6.09
N GLY A 61 -0.54 -14.17 -5.90
CA GLY A 61 -1.99 -14.38 -6.12
C GLY A 61 -2.90 -13.83 -5.02
N ALA A 62 -2.34 -13.39 -3.88
CA ALA A 62 -3.10 -12.87 -2.74
C ALA A 62 -2.88 -11.36 -2.52
N VAL A 63 -2.03 -10.73 -3.33
CA VAL A 63 -1.81 -9.28 -3.30
C VAL A 63 -2.80 -8.60 -4.24
N PRO A 64 -3.66 -7.71 -3.75
CA PRO A 64 -4.53 -6.92 -4.61
C PRO A 64 -3.72 -6.07 -5.60
N GLU A 65 -4.22 -5.94 -6.82
CA GLU A 65 -3.62 -5.05 -7.81
C GLU A 65 -3.68 -3.60 -7.32
N VAL A 66 -2.57 -2.88 -7.51
CA VAL A 66 -2.52 -1.44 -7.23
C VAL A 66 -3.21 -0.72 -8.38
N GLU A 67 -4.51 -0.46 -8.22
CA GLU A 67 -5.23 0.41 -9.12
C GLU A 67 -4.92 1.87 -8.78
N GLU A 68 -4.37 2.61 -9.74
CA GLU A 68 -4.38 4.07 -9.68
C GLU A 68 -5.83 4.53 -9.84
N ALA A 69 -6.30 5.45 -8.99
CA ALA A 69 -7.61 6.04 -9.18
C ALA A 69 -7.61 6.75 -10.54
N LYS A 70 -8.25 6.15 -11.53
CA LYS A 70 -8.79 6.91 -12.66
C LYS A 70 -9.65 8.00 -12.04
N GLU A 71 -9.50 9.26 -12.51
CA GLU A 71 -10.28 10.42 -12.05
C GLU A 71 -11.62 9.98 -11.48
N TYR A 72 -11.78 10.15 -10.16
CA TYR A 72 -12.95 9.71 -9.43
C TYR A 72 -14.21 10.20 -10.16
N SER A 73 -14.86 9.30 -10.90
CA SER A 73 -16.24 9.49 -11.30
C SER A 73 -17.06 8.81 -10.21
N PRO A 74 -17.75 9.56 -9.33
CA PRO A 74 -18.65 8.94 -8.39
C PRO A 74 -19.67 8.15 -9.21
N LYS A 75 -19.72 6.83 -9.04
CA LYS A 75 -20.84 6.05 -9.56
C LYS A 75 -22.09 6.59 -8.87
N SER A 76 -22.82 7.45 -9.58
CA SER A 76 -24.20 7.82 -9.29
C SER A 76 -24.99 6.52 -9.23
N ASN A 77 -25.32 6.07 -8.03
CA ASN A 77 -26.37 5.09 -7.83
C ASN A 77 -27.66 5.67 -8.44
N ARG A 78 -28.14 5.07 -9.52
CA ARG A 78 -29.50 5.25 -10.02
C ARG A 78 -30.11 3.90 -10.32
#